data_AF-A0A1B9KZA7-F1
#
_entry.id   AF-A0A1B9KZA7-F1
#
_cell.length_a   1.000
_cell.length_b   1.000
_cell.length_c   1.000
_cell.angle_alpha   90.00
_cell.angle_beta   90.00
_cell.angle_gamma   90.00
#
_symmetry.space_group_name_H-M   'P 1'
#
loop_
_entity.id
_entity.type
_entity.pdbx_description
1 polymer ?
#
loop_
_entity_poly.entity_id
_entity_poly.type
_entity_poly.pdbx_seq_one_letter_code
_entity_poly.pdbx_strand_id
1 'polypeptide(L)'
;MINSRPDDATLLADEAKYCSFGDTVHYVEPPKIFDGCEGSYMYDKEGKAFLDLQMWYSACNFGYANERLNNVLKKQIDTLPQCASQYLHPTKIELAKTIAQGMEKRFGYEGRVHFNVGGSQCIEDSLKLVRNASGGKSLMFAFQGGYHGRTLGASSITSSYRYRRRYGHFGDRAMFVPFPYPFRRPKGMTAEEYGEHLVAEFARLFETEYHGVWDPKVGQAEYAAFYAEPLQATGGYIVPPRNYFKGLKKVLDQYGILLVVDEIQMGFYRTGKLWSIEHFDVKPDVVVFAKALTNGLNPLGGLWAREELINPQVFPVGSTHSTFASNPLGTAVGLEVLKMTSETDYEKMVMESGAYFLEGLKTLEKKHKEIGEVDGLGLALRAEICTEDGFTANKALVDKMVDIGMSGDLDWNGKKMGLVLDIGGYYKNVITFAPSLHISRQEIDQGIELLDQLITRAKKEL
;
A
#
# COMPACT_ATOMS: atom_id res chain seq x y z
N MET A 1 -2.75 -11.44 40.01
CA MET A 1 -4.19 -11.15 39.85
C MET A 1 -4.40 -10.74 38.42
N ILE A 2 -5.03 -11.60 37.61
CA ILE A 2 -5.38 -11.25 36.23
C ILE A 2 -6.68 -10.47 36.36
N ASN A 3 -6.64 -9.14 36.27
CA ASN A 3 -7.86 -8.37 36.09
C ASN A 3 -8.50 -8.87 34.80
N SER A 4 -9.69 -9.46 34.89
CA SER A 4 -10.50 -9.74 33.71
C SER A 4 -10.68 -8.44 32.94
N ARG A 5 -10.44 -8.48 31.62
CA ARG A 5 -10.62 -7.34 30.72
C ARG A 5 -12.04 -6.73 30.95
N PRO A 6 -12.19 -5.39 30.98
CA PRO A 6 -13.51 -4.76 31.04
C PRO A 6 -14.40 -5.22 29.88
N ASP A 7 -15.73 -5.15 30.05
CA ASP A 7 -16.64 -5.42 28.94
C ASP A 7 -16.49 -4.37 27.81
N ASP A 8 -16.90 -4.74 26.60
CA ASP A 8 -16.73 -3.86 25.44
C ASP A 8 -17.49 -2.54 25.56
N ALA A 9 -18.61 -2.49 26.29
CA ALA A 9 -19.35 -1.23 26.46
C ALA A 9 -18.53 -0.24 27.29
N THR A 10 -17.87 -0.73 28.33
CA THR A 10 -16.91 0.05 29.14
C THR A 10 -15.71 0.47 28.30
N LEU A 11 -15.13 -0.44 27.50
CA LEU A 11 -13.99 -0.12 26.64
C LEU A 11 -14.32 0.92 25.57
N LEU A 12 -15.51 0.85 24.96
CA LEU A 12 -15.96 1.84 23.98
C LEU A 12 -16.23 3.20 24.63
N ALA A 13 -16.76 3.22 25.85
CA ALA A 13 -16.92 4.46 26.61
C ALA A 13 -15.56 5.09 26.97
N ASP A 14 -14.57 4.27 27.34
CA ASP A 14 -13.21 4.71 27.62
C ASP A 14 -12.49 5.17 26.34
N GLU A 15 -12.66 4.48 25.22
CA GLU A 15 -12.12 4.89 23.91
C GLU A 15 -12.67 6.27 23.51
N ALA A 16 -13.98 6.46 23.58
CA ALA A 16 -14.63 7.73 23.26
C ALA A 16 -14.16 8.88 24.16
N LYS A 17 -13.75 8.57 25.40
CA LYS A 17 -13.30 9.57 26.38
C LYS A 17 -11.81 9.86 26.30
N TYR A 18 -10.97 8.85 26.08
CA TYR A 18 -9.53 8.94 26.29
C TYR A 18 -8.70 8.73 25.02
N CYS A 19 -9.23 8.11 23.96
CA CYS A 19 -8.50 7.90 22.71
C CYS A 19 -8.68 9.07 21.73
N SER A 20 -7.61 9.40 21.01
CA SER A 20 -7.63 10.43 19.97
C SER A 20 -8.19 9.87 18.67
N PHE A 21 -9.27 10.45 18.15
CA PHE A 21 -9.78 10.14 16.81
C PHE A 21 -8.89 10.73 15.69
N GLY A 22 -7.81 11.42 16.04
CA GLY A 22 -6.74 11.73 15.08
C GLY A 22 -5.96 10.50 14.64
N ASP A 23 -5.94 9.45 15.48
CA ASP A 23 -5.15 8.24 15.28
C ASP A 23 -5.96 7.11 14.61
N THR A 24 -7.29 7.17 14.69
CA THR A 24 -8.22 6.13 14.22
C THR A 24 -9.35 6.70 13.36
N VAL A 25 -9.88 5.87 12.46
CA VAL A 25 -11.17 6.12 11.80
C VAL A 25 -12.00 4.87 11.97
N HIS A 26 -13.12 4.99 12.68
CA HIS A 26 -14.11 3.93 12.77
C HIS A 26 -15.01 3.99 11.53
N TYR A 27 -15.13 2.88 10.82
CA TYR A 27 -15.99 2.79 9.63
C TYR A 27 -17.39 2.25 9.95
N VAL A 28 -17.58 1.74 11.17
CA VAL A 28 -18.83 1.13 11.64
C VAL A 28 -19.18 1.65 13.02
N GLU A 29 -20.49 1.69 13.31
CA GLU A 29 -21.04 2.14 14.58
C GLU A 29 -21.94 1.03 15.19
N PRO A 30 -21.62 0.52 16.40
CA PRO A 30 -20.45 0.84 17.20
C PRO A 30 -19.15 0.25 16.60
N PRO A 31 -17.97 0.83 16.92
CA PRO A 31 -16.68 0.26 16.53
C PRO A 31 -16.52 -1.18 17.02
N LYS A 32 -15.97 -2.06 16.18
CA LYS A 32 -15.73 -3.46 16.53
C LYS A 32 -14.43 -3.60 17.33
N ILE A 33 -14.47 -4.36 18.42
CA ILE A 33 -13.28 -4.78 19.16
C ILE A 33 -13.00 -6.26 18.85
N PHE A 34 -11.75 -6.57 18.51
CA PHE A 34 -11.27 -7.94 18.28
C PHE A 34 -10.39 -8.41 19.45
N ASP A 35 -10.45 -9.70 19.74
CA ASP A 35 -9.77 -10.36 20.87
C ASP A 35 -8.70 -11.36 20.41
N GLY A 36 -8.78 -11.80 19.16
CA GLY A 36 -7.83 -12.75 18.61
C GLY A 36 -7.76 -12.68 17.09
N CYS A 37 -6.77 -13.37 16.54
CA CYS A 37 -6.60 -13.54 15.10
C CYS A 37 -5.77 -14.79 14.81
N GLU A 38 -6.04 -15.45 13.69
CA GLU A 38 -5.32 -16.63 13.22
C GLU A 38 -5.50 -16.76 11.70
N GLY A 39 -4.40 -16.97 10.97
CA GLY A 39 -4.46 -17.15 9.51
C GLY A 39 -5.09 -15.93 8.82
N SER A 40 -6.22 -16.12 8.15
CA SER A 40 -6.96 -15.05 7.47
C SER A 40 -8.09 -14.45 8.31
N TYR A 41 -8.19 -14.79 9.60
CA TYR A 41 -9.35 -14.45 10.44
C TYR A 41 -8.98 -13.57 11.62
N MET A 42 -9.92 -12.70 11.98
CA MET A 42 -10.00 -12.05 13.29
C MET A 42 -11.20 -12.59 14.07
N TYR A 43 -11.14 -12.55 15.39
CA TYR A 43 -12.16 -13.09 16.29
C TYR A 43 -12.56 -12.04 17.32
N ASP A 44 -13.85 -11.87 17.56
CA ASP A 44 -14.34 -11.08 18.69
C ASP A 44 -14.29 -11.88 20.00
N LYS A 45 -14.69 -11.26 21.11
CA LYS A 45 -14.65 -11.88 22.44
C LYS A 45 -15.55 -13.12 22.56
N GLU A 46 -16.60 -13.23 21.75
CA GLU A 46 -17.47 -14.41 21.68
C GLU A 46 -16.88 -15.53 20.82
N GLY A 47 -15.72 -15.31 20.19
CA GLY A 47 -15.09 -16.24 19.27
C GLY A 47 -15.75 -16.28 17.89
N LYS A 48 -16.59 -15.29 17.55
CA LYS A 48 -17.15 -15.18 16.21
C LYS A 48 -16.05 -14.77 15.24
N ALA A 49 -15.92 -15.53 14.16
CA ALA A 49 -14.89 -15.31 13.15
C ALA A 49 -15.28 -14.20 12.16
N PHE A 50 -14.28 -13.45 11.71
CA PHE A 50 -14.37 -12.46 10.64
C PHE A 50 -13.28 -12.77 9.63
N LEU A 51 -13.66 -13.16 8.41
CA LEU A 51 -12.68 -13.35 7.33
C LEU A 51 -12.15 -11.98 6.93
N ASP A 52 -10.83 -11.79 7.01
CA ASP A 52 -10.18 -10.54 6.66
C ASP A 52 -9.60 -10.58 5.25
N LEU A 53 -10.24 -9.84 4.34
CA LEU A 53 -9.77 -9.71 2.96
C LEU A 53 -8.86 -8.48 2.76
N GLN A 54 -8.39 -7.83 3.83
CA GLN A 54 -7.50 -6.67 3.80
C GLN A 54 -6.12 -6.90 4.43
N MET A 55 -6.06 -7.80 5.41
CA MET A 55 -4.84 -8.11 6.17
C MET A 55 -4.13 -6.85 6.64
N TRP A 56 -4.88 -5.97 7.31
CA TRP A 56 -4.40 -4.69 7.82
C TRP A 56 -3.75 -3.81 6.74
N TYR A 57 -4.50 -3.52 5.66
CA TYR A 57 -4.03 -2.74 4.50
C TYR A 57 -2.75 -3.31 3.87
N SER A 58 -2.70 -4.64 3.72
CA SER A 58 -1.54 -5.41 3.24
C SER A 58 -0.31 -5.36 4.17
N ALA A 59 -0.48 -5.08 5.46
CA ALA A 59 0.62 -5.19 6.44
C ALA A 59 0.85 -6.63 6.90
N CYS A 60 -0.19 -7.46 6.91
CA CYS A 60 -0.13 -8.86 7.38
C CYS A 60 -0.20 -9.85 6.20
N ASN A 61 0.67 -9.67 5.20
CA ASN A 61 0.70 -10.50 3.99
C ASN A 61 0.81 -12.02 4.26
N PHE A 62 1.44 -12.44 5.35
CA PHE A 62 1.72 -13.85 5.65
C PHE A 62 0.77 -14.44 6.71
N GLY A 63 -0.42 -13.85 6.85
CA GLY A 63 -1.43 -14.28 7.82
C GLY A 63 -1.18 -13.76 9.23
N TYR A 64 -2.25 -13.71 10.02
CA TYR A 64 -2.22 -13.45 11.44
C TYR A 64 -1.64 -14.63 12.22
N ALA A 65 -1.03 -14.32 13.38
CA ALA A 65 -0.43 -15.30 14.28
C ALA A 65 0.56 -16.28 13.62
N ASN A 66 1.23 -15.87 12.53
CA ASN A 66 2.19 -16.71 11.81
C ASN A 66 3.29 -17.25 12.74
N GLU A 67 3.27 -18.57 12.98
CA GLU A 67 4.12 -19.21 13.98
C GLU A 67 5.62 -18.96 13.71
N ARG A 68 6.04 -19.06 12.44
CA ARG A 68 7.44 -18.87 12.04
C ARG A 68 7.94 -17.47 12.39
N LEU A 69 7.19 -16.44 12.02
CA LEU A 69 7.56 -15.05 12.30
C LEU A 69 7.45 -14.70 13.79
N ASN A 70 6.42 -15.21 14.47
CA ASN A 70 6.24 -15.03 15.91
C ASN A 70 7.40 -15.64 16.71
N ASN A 71 7.88 -16.83 16.31
CA ASN A 71 9.01 -17.49 16.97
C ASN A 71 10.31 -16.70 16.77
N VAL A 72 10.53 -16.08 15.60
CA VAL A 72 11.66 -15.18 15.38
C VAL A 72 11.58 -13.95 16.28
N LEU A 73 10.40 -13.32 16.37
CA LEU A 73 10.21 -12.15 17.24
C LEU A 73 10.46 -12.50 18.71
N LYS A 74 9.88 -13.60 19.22
CA LYS A 74 10.09 -14.08 20.60
C LYS A 74 11.56 -14.35 20.90
N LYS A 75 12.25 -15.06 20.00
CA LYS A 75 13.69 -15.31 20.14
C LYS A 75 14.50 -14.01 20.20
N GLN A 76 14.13 -13.02 19.37
CA GLN A 76 14.82 -11.73 19.36
C GLN A 76 14.57 -10.94 20.65
N ILE A 77 13.38 -11.05 21.25
CA ILE A 77 13.09 -10.49 22.59
C ILE A 77 14.05 -11.04 23.64
N ASP A 78 14.30 -12.35 23.63
CA ASP A 78 15.21 -13.00 24.60
C ASP A 78 16.70 -12.73 24.32
N THR A 79 17.05 -12.36 23.08
CA THR A 79 18.45 -12.20 22.64
C THR A 79 18.93 -10.75 22.71
N LEU A 80 18.23 -9.83 22.01
CA LEU A 80 18.56 -8.40 21.96
C LEU A 80 17.27 -7.64 21.60
N PRO A 81 16.42 -7.31 22.59
CA PRO A 81 15.13 -6.70 22.33
C PRO A 81 15.25 -5.23 21.89
N GLN A 82 16.35 -4.57 22.27
CA GLN A 82 16.55 -3.14 22.06
C GLN A 82 18.03 -2.84 21.85
N CYS A 83 18.30 -1.92 20.93
CA CYS A 83 19.65 -1.41 20.66
C CYS A 83 19.49 0.02 20.10
N ALA A 84 20.24 0.99 20.64
CA ALA A 84 20.21 2.35 20.11
C ALA A 84 20.73 2.39 18.67
N SER A 85 20.11 3.20 17.81
CA SER A 85 20.37 3.19 16.35
C SER A 85 21.79 3.56 15.92
N GLN A 86 22.58 4.15 16.83
CA GLN A 86 24.01 4.43 16.65
C GLN A 86 24.92 3.18 16.71
N TYR A 87 24.47 2.10 17.34
CA TYR A 87 25.19 0.84 17.41
C TYR A 87 24.74 -0.11 16.30
N LEU A 88 25.58 -1.10 16.00
CA LEU A 88 25.30 -2.11 14.98
C LEU A 88 24.83 -3.42 15.62
N HIS A 89 24.00 -4.14 14.89
CA HIS A 89 23.62 -5.52 15.18
C HIS A 89 23.52 -6.30 13.86
N PRO A 90 23.72 -7.64 13.89
CA PRO A 90 23.86 -8.43 12.67
C PRO A 90 22.64 -8.36 11.74
N THR A 91 21.42 -8.41 12.30
CA THR A 91 20.18 -8.46 11.51
C THR A 91 19.95 -7.19 10.70
N LYS A 92 20.37 -6.01 11.17
CA LYS A 92 20.37 -4.77 10.36
C LYS A 92 21.27 -4.90 9.13
N ILE A 93 22.49 -5.41 9.31
CA ILE A 93 23.49 -5.51 8.23
C ILE A 93 23.03 -6.54 7.20
N GLU A 94 22.59 -7.71 7.66
CA GLU A 94 22.13 -8.81 6.82
C GLU A 94 20.85 -8.45 6.05
N LEU A 95 19.89 -7.79 6.70
CA LEU A 95 18.68 -7.32 6.03
C LEU A 95 19.00 -6.27 4.96
N ALA A 96 19.82 -5.26 5.28
CA ALA A 96 20.24 -4.25 4.32
C ALA A 96 20.95 -4.87 3.12
N LYS A 97 21.88 -5.79 3.36
CA LYS A 97 22.61 -6.53 2.31
C LYS A 97 21.64 -7.33 1.43
N THR A 98 20.72 -8.08 2.03
CA THR A 98 19.78 -8.94 1.30
C THR A 98 18.88 -8.12 0.38
N ILE A 99 18.36 -6.99 0.87
CA ILE A 99 17.55 -6.07 0.06
C ILE A 99 18.41 -5.45 -1.06
N ALA A 100 19.59 -4.91 -0.75
CA ALA A 100 20.45 -4.27 -1.75
C ALA A 100 20.87 -5.22 -2.88
N GLN A 101 21.28 -6.45 -2.56
CA GLN A 101 21.60 -7.47 -3.56
C GLN A 101 20.36 -7.90 -4.36
N GLY A 102 19.20 -7.97 -3.70
CA GLY A 102 17.92 -8.25 -4.36
C GLY A 102 17.51 -7.15 -5.36
N MET A 103 17.81 -5.89 -5.04
CA MET A 103 17.62 -4.73 -5.91
C MET A 103 18.58 -4.74 -7.09
N GLU A 104 19.87 -4.98 -6.84
CA GLU A 104 20.89 -5.08 -7.88
C GLU A 104 20.57 -6.20 -8.88
N LYS A 105 20.19 -7.38 -8.39
CA LYS A 105 19.81 -8.50 -9.26
C LYS A 105 18.62 -8.17 -10.17
N ARG A 106 17.66 -7.38 -9.69
CA ARG A 106 16.42 -7.06 -10.42
C ARG A 106 16.56 -5.90 -11.38
N PHE A 107 17.21 -4.83 -10.93
CA PHE A 107 17.28 -3.57 -11.66
C PHE A 107 18.68 -3.27 -12.23
N GLY A 108 19.71 -4.00 -11.82
CA GLY A 108 21.08 -3.84 -12.30
C GLY A 108 21.78 -2.58 -11.77
N TYR A 109 21.35 -2.07 -10.63
CA TYR A 109 21.97 -0.92 -9.96
C TYR A 109 22.43 -1.31 -8.56
N GLU A 110 23.67 -0.95 -8.24
CA GLU A 110 24.14 -0.97 -6.86
C GLU A 110 23.42 0.13 -6.05
N GLY A 111 23.32 -0.06 -4.74
CA GLY A 111 22.70 0.92 -3.87
C GLY A 111 22.69 0.51 -2.41
N ARG A 112 22.13 1.38 -1.56
CA ARG A 112 22.10 1.17 -0.11
C ARG A 112 20.69 1.29 0.43
N VAL A 113 20.52 0.65 1.59
CA VAL A 113 19.26 0.66 2.32
C VAL A 113 19.37 1.58 3.53
N HIS A 114 18.36 2.43 3.68
CA HIS A 114 18.15 3.26 4.86
C HIS A 114 16.84 2.86 5.53
N PHE A 115 16.85 2.61 6.84
CA PHE A 115 15.66 2.18 7.59
C PHE A 115 15.11 3.29 8.47
N ASN A 116 13.78 3.28 8.63
CA ASN A 116 13.05 4.06 9.62
C ASN A 116 11.87 3.21 10.18
N VAL A 117 10.94 3.83 10.91
CA VAL A 117 9.91 3.11 11.68
C VAL A 117 8.60 2.85 10.91
N GLY A 118 8.38 3.56 9.80
CA GLY A 118 7.12 3.46 9.07
C GLY A 118 7.14 4.18 7.73
N GLY A 119 6.13 3.90 6.91
CA GLY A 119 6.07 4.36 5.53
C GLY A 119 6.15 5.88 5.37
N SER A 120 5.41 6.65 6.17
CA SER A 120 5.45 8.12 6.09
C SER A 120 6.82 8.69 6.43
N GLN A 121 7.52 8.14 7.43
CA GLN A 121 8.87 8.55 7.77
C GLN A 121 9.88 8.16 6.68
N CYS A 122 9.70 7.00 6.04
CA CYS A 122 10.55 6.61 4.91
C CYS A 122 10.33 7.52 3.70
N ILE A 123 9.10 8.01 3.50
CA ILE A 123 8.81 9.03 2.50
C ILE A 123 9.48 10.36 2.84
N GLU A 124 9.44 10.82 4.09
CA GLU A 124 10.21 12.00 4.55
C GLU A 124 11.72 11.86 4.27
N ASP A 125 12.29 10.70 4.58
CA ASP A 125 13.71 10.44 4.33
C ASP A 125 14.03 10.41 2.84
N SER A 126 13.14 9.86 2.01
CA SER A 126 13.28 9.90 0.54
C SER A 126 13.21 11.34 0.00
N LEU A 127 12.35 12.19 0.55
CA LEU A 127 12.23 13.60 0.14
C LEU A 127 13.53 14.35 0.45
N LYS A 128 14.16 14.07 1.59
CA LYS A 128 15.48 14.64 1.93
C LYS A 128 16.57 14.14 0.99
N LEU A 129 16.58 12.85 0.68
CA LEU A 129 17.52 12.24 -0.26
C LEU A 129 17.39 12.86 -1.66
N VAL A 130 16.17 12.98 -2.18
CA VAL A 130 15.89 13.61 -3.49
C VAL A 130 16.33 15.07 -3.50
N ARG A 131 15.97 15.85 -2.47
CA ARG A 131 16.39 17.26 -2.34
C ARG A 131 17.90 17.38 -2.36
N ASN A 132 18.60 16.54 -1.59
CA ASN A 132 20.05 16.53 -1.53
C ASN A 132 20.69 16.21 -2.89
N ALA A 133 20.22 15.15 -3.55
CA ALA A 133 20.71 14.74 -4.87
C ALA A 133 20.39 15.76 -5.99
N SER A 134 19.36 16.58 -5.80
CA SER A 134 18.85 17.52 -6.80
C SER A 134 19.22 18.98 -6.51
N GLY A 135 20.26 19.23 -5.71
CA GLY A 135 20.75 20.59 -5.43
C GLY A 135 19.76 21.47 -4.66
N GLY A 136 18.93 20.86 -3.81
CA GLY A 136 17.95 21.55 -2.96
C GLY A 136 16.55 21.70 -3.55
N LYS A 137 16.29 21.22 -4.78
CA LYS A 137 14.95 21.27 -5.40
C LYS A 137 13.91 20.56 -4.55
N SER A 138 12.87 21.30 -4.13
CA SER A 138 11.89 20.86 -3.14
C SER A 138 10.55 20.39 -3.72
N LEU A 139 10.30 20.64 -5.01
CA LEU A 139 9.05 20.33 -5.71
C LEU A 139 9.09 18.95 -6.37
N MET A 140 7.98 18.21 -6.25
CA MET A 140 7.83 16.81 -6.67
C MET A 140 6.58 16.63 -7.52
N PHE A 141 6.61 15.70 -8.48
CA PHE A 141 5.39 15.18 -9.09
C PHE A 141 4.87 14.01 -8.27
N ALA A 142 3.55 13.85 -8.25
CA ALA A 142 2.89 12.67 -7.72
C ALA A 142 1.59 12.43 -8.48
N PHE A 143 0.98 11.27 -8.32
CA PHE A 143 -0.30 11.00 -8.99
C PHE A 143 -1.51 11.58 -8.26
N GLN A 144 -2.52 12.01 -9.02
CA GLN A 144 -3.90 12.05 -8.54
C GLN A 144 -4.28 10.67 -8.04
N GLY A 145 -5.03 10.56 -6.95
CA GLY A 145 -5.34 9.30 -6.26
C GLY A 145 -4.23 8.73 -5.36
N GLY A 146 -2.99 9.24 -5.48
CA GLY A 146 -1.83 8.70 -4.76
C GLY A 146 -1.86 8.96 -3.25
N TYR A 147 -1.28 8.04 -2.48
CA TYR A 147 -1.11 8.12 -1.03
C TYR A 147 0.30 7.70 -0.62
N HIS A 148 1.04 8.65 -0.03
CA HIS A 148 2.42 8.45 0.41
C HIS A 148 2.59 8.71 1.91
N GLY A 149 1.50 8.84 2.66
CA GLY A 149 1.53 9.01 4.11
C GLY A 149 0.92 10.31 4.63
N ARG A 150 1.12 10.56 5.94
CA ARG A 150 0.41 11.65 6.66
C ARG A 150 1.29 12.54 7.55
N THR A 151 2.62 12.41 7.51
CA THR A 151 3.51 13.48 8.02
C THR A 151 3.40 14.72 7.13
N LEU A 152 3.92 15.88 7.52
CA LEU A 152 3.74 17.11 6.73
C LEU A 152 4.36 17.01 5.31
N GLY A 153 5.58 16.49 5.17
CA GLY A 153 6.21 16.27 3.87
C GLY A 153 5.48 15.21 3.05
N ALA A 154 5.17 14.05 3.64
CA ALA A 154 4.38 13.01 2.97
C ALA A 154 2.98 13.49 2.54
N SER A 155 2.36 14.38 3.34
CA SER A 155 1.07 14.98 3.02
C SER A 155 1.16 15.98 1.87
N SER A 156 2.33 16.59 1.63
CA SER A 156 2.53 17.51 0.50
C SER A 156 2.48 16.78 -0.84
N ILE A 157 2.85 15.50 -0.86
CA ILE A 157 2.85 14.65 -2.05
C ILE A 157 1.72 13.61 -2.10
N THR A 158 0.91 13.45 -1.04
CA THR A 158 -0.31 12.63 -1.06
C THR A 158 -1.44 13.40 -1.77
N SER A 159 -2.23 12.82 -2.67
CA SER A 159 -3.13 13.61 -3.52
C SER A 159 -4.31 14.25 -2.79
N SER A 160 -4.98 13.49 -1.92
CA SER A 160 -6.27 13.91 -1.34
C SER A 160 -6.14 15.14 -0.46
N TYR A 161 -6.93 16.19 -0.78
CA TYR A 161 -6.96 17.43 0.01
C TYR A 161 -7.38 17.20 1.46
N ARG A 162 -8.08 16.09 1.77
CA ARG A 162 -8.44 15.70 3.14
C ARG A 162 -7.26 15.73 4.11
N TYR A 163 -6.07 15.33 3.65
CA TYR A 163 -4.90 15.20 4.51
C TYR A 163 -4.16 16.53 4.72
N ARG A 164 -4.51 17.59 3.98
CA ARG A 164 -3.90 18.92 4.11
C ARG A 164 -4.84 20.01 4.60
N ARG A 165 -6.15 19.89 4.36
CA ARG A 165 -7.14 20.97 4.59
C ARG A 165 -7.14 21.59 5.99
N ARG A 166 -6.67 20.86 7.01
CA ARG A 166 -6.61 21.32 8.40
C ARG A 166 -5.28 21.99 8.77
N TYR A 167 -4.27 21.94 7.90
CA TYR A 167 -2.90 22.36 8.19
C TYR A 167 -2.42 23.52 7.30
N GLY A 168 -3.34 24.18 6.58
CA GLY A 168 -3.03 25.35 5.76
C GLY A 168 -2.35 25.02 4.43
N HIS A 169 -1.55 25.97 3.94
CA HIS A 169 -0.90 25.90 2.63
C HIS A 169 0.47 25.20 2.71
N PHE A 170 0.76 24.40 1.69
CA PHE A 170 2.02 23.67 1.55
C PHE A 170 2.75 24.27 0.36
N GLY A 171 3.84 25.00 0.61
CA GLY A 171 4.66 25.61 -0.46
C GLY A 171 5.29 24.56 -1.37
N ASP A 172 5.74 23.45 -0.78
CA ASP A 172 6.33 22.31 -1.48
C ASP A 172 5.29 21.22 -1.84
N ARG A 173 4.09 21.63 -2.23
CA ARG A 173 3.03 20.68 -2.63
C ARG A 173 3.38 20.07 -3.98
N ALA A 174 3.15 18.77 -4.13
CA ALA A 174 3.33 18.12 -5.43
C ALA A 174 2.39 18.65 -6.51
N MET A 175 2.88 18.67 -7.75
CA MET A 175 2.03 18.74 -8.92
C MET A 175 1.41 17.36 -9.15
N PHE A 176 0.08 17.28 -9.07
CA PHE A 176 -0.64 16.02 -9.21
C PHE A 176 -1.00 15.72 -10.66
N VAL A 177 -0.32 14.72 -11.22
CA VAL A 177 -0.52 14.23 -12.60
C VAL A 177 -1.63 13.17 -12.60
N PRO A 178 -2.53 13.12 -13.60
CA PRO A 178 -3.55 12.07 -13.67
C PRO A 178 -2.93 10.66 -13.68
N PHE A 179 -3.51 9.73 -12.91
CA PHE A 179 -3.15 8.32 -12.99
C PHE A 179 -3.90 7.65 -14.14
N PRO A 180 -3.28 6.75 -14.91
CA PRO A 180 -3.97 6.01 -15.96
C PRO A 180 -4.95 5.01 -15.36
N TYR A 181 -6.23 5.40 -15.31
CA TYR A 181 -7.33 4.61 -14.77
C TYR A 181 -8.19 4.03 -15.90
N PRO A 182 -7.98 2.76 -16.31
CA PRO A 182 -8.63 2.21 -17.50
C PRO A 182 -10.15 2.22 -17.44
N PHE A 183 -10.77 1.82 -16.33
CA PHE A 183 -12.24 1.80 -16.20
C PHE A 183 -12.89 3.17 -16.40
N ARG A 184 -12.24 4.22 -15.90
CA ARG A 184 -12.75 5.60 -15.90
C ARG A 184 -12.22 6.43 -17.09
N ARG A 185 -11.60 5.79 -18.09
CA ARG A 185 -11.00 6.47 -19.25
C ARG A 185 -12.04 7.09 -20.20
N PRO A 186 -11.64 8.07 -21.05
CA PRO A 186 -12.50 8.57 -22.11
C PRO A 186 -13.02 7.47 -23.04
N LYS A 187 -14.30 7.56 -23.44
CA LYS A 187 -14.90 6.60 -24.38
C LYS A 187 -14.18 6.64 -25.73
N GLY A 188 -14.00 5.47 -26.33
CA GLY A 188 -13.38 5.32 -27.65
C GLY A 188 -11.86 5.15 -27.64
N MET A 189 -11.21 5.20 -26.47
CA MET A 189 -9.80 4.84 -26.30
C MET A 189 -9.65 3.43 -25.72
N THR A 190 -8.63 2.71 -26.17
CA THR A 190 -8.08 1.56 -25.45
C THR A 190 -7.36 2.00 -24.17
N ALA A 191 -7.02 1.06 -23.29
CA ALA A 191 -6.28 1.38 -22.08
C ALA A 191 -4.87 1.90 -22.42
N GLU A 192 -4.22 1.29 -23.41
CA GLU A 192 -2.89 1.63 -23.91
C GLU A 192 -2.85 3.02 -24.55
N GLU A 193 -3.82 3.35 -25.41
CA GLU A 193 -3.94 4.69 -26.03
C GLU A 193 -4.18 5.77 -24.97
N TYR A 194 -5.00 5.47 -23.95
CA TYR A 194 -5.20 6.39 -22.84
C TYR A 194 -3.91 6.60 -22.04
N GLY A 195 -3.15 5.53 -21.79
CA GLY A 195 -1.82 5.62 -21.17
C GLY A 195 -0.86 6.49 -21.98
N GLU A 196 -0.79 6.31 -23.29
CA GLU A 196 0.03 7.12 -24.20
C GLU A 196 -0.38 8.58 -24.22
N HIS A 197 -1.69 8.84 -24.26
CA HIS A 197 -2.24 10.20 -24.18
C HIS A 197 -1.78 10.92 -22.92
N LEU A 198 -1.91 10.28 -21.75
CA LEU A 198 -1.48 10.87 -20.47
C LEU A 198 0.04 11.11 -20.41
N VAL A 199 0.85 10.21 -20.99
CA VAL A 199 2.31 10.43 -21.11
C VAL A 199 2.61 11.63 -22.00
N ALA A 200 1.92 11.78 -23.14
CA ALA A 200 2.09 12.92 -24.03
C ALA A 200 1.68 14.24 -23.36
N GLU A 201 0.59 14.25 -22.60
CA GLU A 201 0.17 15.41 -21.81
C GLU A 201 1.21 15.79 -20.75
N PHE A 202 1.80 14.82 -20.07
CA PHE A 202 2.89 15.07 -19.11
C PHE A 202 4.15 15.59 -19.81
N ALA A 203 4.56 15.00 -20.94
CA ALA A 203 5.70 15.44 -21.73
C ALA A 203 5.54 16.89 -22.23
N ARG A 204 4.31 17.29 -22.55
CA ARG A 204 3.98 18.65 -23.01
C ARG A 204 4.41 19.73 -22.01
N LEU A 205 4.44 19.43 -20.71
CA LEU A 205 4.87 20.35 -19.65
C LEU A 205 6.33 20.82 -19.81
N PHE A 206 7.14 20.05 -20.56
CA PHE A 206 8.57 20.29 -20.75
C PHE A 206 8.95 20.82 -22.14
N GLU A 207 7.98 21.02 -23.03
CA GLU A 207 8.26 21.46 -24.41
C GLU A 207 8.77 22.90 -24.48
N THR A 208 8.28 23.79 -23.62
CA THR A 208 8.64 25.21 -23.59
C THR A 208 8.62 25.76 -22.16
N GLU A 209 9.30 26.89 -21.92
CA GLU A 209 9.29 27.58 -20.61
C GLU A 209 7.88 28.04 -20.18
N TYR A 210 6.93 28.13 -21.11
CA TYR A 210 5.56 28.57 -20.85
C TYR A 210 4.57 27.45 -20.56
N HIS A 211 4.95 26.19 -20.80
CA HIS A 211 4.06 25.04 -20.53
C HIS A 211 4.11 24.58 -19.08
N GLY A 212 5.12 25.00 -18.31
CA GLY A 212 5.12 24.86 -16.87
C GLY A 212 6.51 24.82 -16.27
N VAL A 213 7.20 23.70 -16.44
CA VAL A 213 8.16 23.20 -15.43
C VAL A 213 9.59 23.07 -15.93
N TRP A 214 9.90 23.61 -17.10
CA TRP A 214 11.19 23.44 -17.79
C TRP A 214 11.82 24.78 -18.15
N ASP A 215 13.08 24.99 -17.76
CA ASP A 215 13.90 26.09 -18.24
C ASP A 215 14.86 25.60 -19.35
N PRO A 216 14.57 25.90 -20.64
CA PRO A 216 15.42 25.49 -21.75
C PRO A 216 16.76 26.25 -21.82
N LYS A 217 16.91 27.39 -21.13
CA LYS A 217 18.15 28.19 -21.16
C LYS A 217 19.26 27.53 -20.36
N VAL A 218 18.89 26.89 -19.25
CA VAL A 218 19.84 26.16 -18.37
C VAL A 218 19.66 24.64 -18.44
N GLY A 219 18.66 24.16 -19.17
CA GLY A 219 18.38 22.74 -19.33
C GLY A 219 17.97 22.07 -18.02
N GLN A 220 17.10 22.72 -17.23
CA GLN A 220 16.68 22.19 -15.94
C GLN A 220 15.17 22.18 -15.75
N ALA A 221 14.66 21.08 -15.17
CA ALA A 221 13.31 21.02 -14.65
C ALA A 221 13.21 21.68 -13.27
N GLU A 222 12.08 22.33 -12.99
CA GLU A 222 11.74 22.89 -11.68
C GLU A 222 11.54 21.78 -10.63
N TYR A 223 11.02 20.63 -11.04
CA TYR A 223 10.66 19.49 -10.20
C TYR A 223 11.77 18.44 -10.17
N ALA A 224 12.02 17.85 -8.99
CA ALA A 224 13.17 16.97 -8.75
C ALA A 224 12.88 15.48 -8.98
N ALA A 225 11.68 15.03 -8.58
CA ALA A 225 11.31 13.62 -8.63
C ALA A 225 9.83 13.42 -8.92
N PHE A 226 9.51 12.24 -9.43
CA PHE A 226 8.16 11.70 -9.56
C PHE A 226 7.97 10.58 -8.53
N TYR A 227 7.03 10.77 -7.61
CA TYR A 227 6.60 9.76 -6.64
C TYR A 227 5.43 8.95 -7.18
N ALA A 228 5.61 7.64 -7.28
CA ALA A 228 4.66 6.74 -7.91
C ALA A 228 4.40 5.48 -7.08
N GLU A 229 3.15 5.23 -6.73
CA GLU A 229 2.70 3.85 -6.47
C GLU A 229 2.53 3.15 -7.83
N PRO A 230 3.21 2.02 -8.12
CA PRO A 230 3.06 1.34 -9.41
C PRO A 230 1.64 0.79 -9.63
N LEU A 231 0.99 0.36 -8.55
CA LEU A 231 -0.46 0.16 -8.46
C LEU A 231 -0.98 1.08 -7.34
N GLN A 232 -1.94 1.97 -7.62
CA GLN A 232 -2.46 2.88 -6.59
C GLN A 232 -3.19 2.11 -5.51
N ALA A 233 -2.74 2.20 -4.26
CA ALA A 233 -3.41 1.54 -3.16
C ALA A 233 -4.69 2.28 -2.75
N THR A 234 -4.56 3.41 -2.05
CA THR A 234 -5.73 4.19 -1.59
C THR A 234 -6.59 4.69 -2.75
N GLY A 235 -5.98 4.87 -3.93
CA GLY A 235 -6.64 5.22 -5.18
C GLY A 235 -7.60 4.15 -5.71
N GLY A 236 -7.58 2.93 -5.17
CA GLY A 236 -8.55 1.87 -5.48
C GLY A 236 -7.98 0.64 -6.19
N TYR A 237 -6.71 0.30 -5.95
CA TYR A 237 -6.00 -0.86 -6.52
C TYR A 237 -6.03 -0.85 -8.06
N ILE A 238 -5.84 0.33 -8.65
CA ILE A 238 -5.90 0.54 -10.09
C ILE A 238 -4.65 -0.04 -10.74
N VAL A 239 -4.83 -0.99 -11.66
CA VAL A 239 -3.77 -1.52 -12.51
C VAL A 239 -3.58 -0.58 -13.71
N PRO A 240 -2.42 0.07 -13.87
CA PRO A 240 -2.18 0.92 -15.02
C PRO A 240 -1.87 0.07 -16.27
N PRO A 241 -2.10 0.61 -17.48
CA PRO A 241 -1.66 -0.01 -18.73
C PRO A 241 -0.16 -0.27 -18.73
N ARG A 242 0.27 -1.42 -19.29
CA ARG A 242 1.68 -1.87 -19.20
C ARG A 242 2.67 -0.92 -19.89
N ASN A 243 2.23 -0.17 -20.90
CA ASN A 243 3.05 0.79 -21.63
C ASN A 243 3.27 2.12 -20.86
N TYR A 244 2.42 2.44 -19.88
CA TYR A 244 2.40 3.76 -19.26
C TYR A 244 3.72 4.13 -18.57
N PHE A 245 4.20 3.28 -17.65
CA PHE A 245 5.43 3.57 -16.91
C PHE A 245 6.67 3.64 -17.80
N LYS A 246 6.72 2.86 -18.89
CA LYS A 246 7.80 2.96 -19.89
C LYS A 246 7.82 4.34 -20.55
N GLY A 247 6.64 4.81 -20.97
CA GLY A 247 6.49 6.14 -21.54
C GLY A 247 6.85 7.24 -20.54
N LEU A 248 6.32 7.16 -19.32
CA LEU A 248 6.64 8.10 -18.24
C LEU A 248 8.15 8.14 -17.96
N LYS A 249 8.78 6.97 -17.76
CA LYS A 249 10.21 6.89 -17.42
C LYS A 249 11.09 7.51 -18.50
N LYS A 250 10.75 7.34 -19.78
CA LYS A 250 11.45 8.00 -20.88
C LYS A 250 11.43 9.53 -20.75
N VAL A 251 10.29 10.11 -20.38
CA VAL A 251 10.16 11.56 -20.14
C VAL A 251 10.99 11.96 -18.92
N LEU A 252 10.89 11.22 -17.82
CA LEU A 252 11.66 11.51 -16.60
C LEU A 252 13.18 11.50 -16.86
N ASP A 253 13.67 10.50 -17.59
CA ASP A 253 15.08 10.38 -17.97
C ASP A 253 15.57 11.53 -18.85
N GLN A 254 14.74 11.95 -19.81
CA GLN A 254 15.07 13.04 -20.72
C GLN A 254 15.29 14.37 -19.97
N TYR A 255 14.58 14.58 -18.86
CA TYR A 255 14.58 15.84 -18.12
C TYR A 255 15.28 15.76 -16.75
N GLY A 256 15.96 14.64 -16.46
CA GLY A 256 16.72 14.46 -15.22
C GLY A 256 15.85 14.42 -13.96
N ILE A 257 14.63 13.88 -14.06
CA ILE A 257 13.70 13.72 -12.94
C ILE A 257 13.84 12.30 -12.38
N LEU A 258 14.04 12.18 -11.07
CA LEU A 258 14.16 10.88 -10.42
C LEU A 258 12.80 10.18 -10.33
N LEU A 259 12.75 8.87 -10.55
CA LEU A 259 11.60 8.02 -10.26
C LEU A 259 11.73 7.41 -8.87
N VAL A 260 10.88 7.85 -7.93
CA VAL A 260 10.72 7.26 -6.60
C VAL A 260 9.48 6.40 -6.61
N VAL A 261 9.63 5.08 -6.45
CA VAL A 261 8.49 4.17 -6.37
C VAL A 261 8.14 3.84 -4.93
N ASP A 262 6.87 4.01 -4.62
CA ASP A 262 6.27 3.67 -3.33
C ASP A 262 5.73 2.23 -3.40
N GLU A 263 6.50 1.31 -2.83
CA GLU A 263 6.18 -0.11 -2.71
C GLU A 263 5.70 -0.46 -1.29
N ILE A 264 5.29 0.54 -0.50
CA ILE A 264 4.89 0.32 0.89
C ILE A 264 3.76 -0.70 0.97
N GLN A 265 2.77 -0.63 0.08
CA GLN A 265 1.63 -1.56 0.07
C GLN A 265 1.76 -2.70 -0.94
N MET A 266 2.35 -2.43 -2.11
CA MET A 266 2.36 -3.36 -3.24
C MET A 266 3.62 -4.24 -3.31
N GLY A 267 4.64 -3.92 -2.51
CA GLY A 267 5.83 -4.72 -2.37
C GLY A 267 5.60 -6.03 -1.60
N PHE A 268 6.67 -6.79 -1.42
CA PHE A 268 6.66 -8.08 -0.73
C PHE A 268 5.62 -9.05 -1.31
N TYR A 269 5.63 -9.20 -2.64
CA TYR A 269 4.84 -10.17 -3.41
C TYR A 269 3.34 -9.97 -3.44
N ARG A 270 2.78 -8.86 -2.93
CA ARG A 270 1.34 -8.57 -3.04
C ARG A 270 0.82 -8.71 -4.48
N THR A 271 1.60 -8.23 -5.45
CA THR A 271 1.24 -8.29 -6.88
C THR A 271 1.89 -9.47 -7.63
N GLY A 272 2.47 -10.45 -6.92
CA GLY A 272 3.22 -11.56 -7.53
C GLY A 272 4.65 -11.23 -7.94
N LYS A 273 5.17 -10.04 -7.58
CA LYS A 273 6.57 -9.65 -7.69
C LYS A 273 7.05 -9.04 -6.39
N LEU A 274 8.35 -9.11 -6.09
CA LEU A 274 8.89 -8.52 -4.85
C LEU A 274 8.60 -7.02 -4.82
N TRP A 275 8.76 -6.35 -5.96
CA TRP A 275 8.38 -4.96 -6.18
C TRP A 275 7.39 -4.90 -7.35
N SER A 276 6.23 -4.29 -7.14
CA SER A 276 5.20 -4.19 -8.18
C SER A 276 5.66 -3.45 -9.44
N ILE A 277 6.65 -2.56 -9.35
CA ILE A 277 7.25 -1.88 -10.51
C ILE A 277 7.90 -2.86 -11.52
N GLU A 278 8.28 -4.07 -11.08
CA GLU A 278 8.86 -5.11 -11.94
C GLU A 278 7.93 -5.51 -13.09
N HIS A 279 6.62 -5.32 -12.96
CA HIS A 279 5.63 -5.66 -14.00
C HIS A 279 5.70 -4.75 -15.24
N PHE A 280 6.37 -3.60 -15.12
CA PHE A 280 6.36 -2.54 -16.13
C PHE A 280 7.70 -2.35 -16.85
N ASP A 281 8.69 -3.21 -16.57
CA ASP A 281 10.05 -3.18 -17.12
C ASP A 281 10.73 -1.79 -17.05
N VAL A 282 10.54 -1.08 -15.94
CA VAL A 282 11.23 0.19 -15.66
C VAL A 282 12.08 0.06 -14.41
N LYS A 283 13.18 0.82 -14.38
CA LYS A 283 14.11 0.82 -13.26
C LYS A 283 13.89 2.08 -12.41
N PRO A 284 13.55 1.96 -11.12
CA PRO A 284 13.43 3.11 -10.24
C PRO A 284 14.79 3.63 -9.78
N ASP A 285 14.82 4.90 -9.34
CA ASP A 285 15.98 5.52 -8.71
C ASP A 285 15.99 5.28 -7.19
N VAL A 286 14.79 5.24 -6.61
CA VAL A 286 14.54 5.00 -5.19
C VAL A 286 13.32 4.10 -5.06
N VAL A 287 13.37 3.11 -4.16
CA VAL A 287 12.22 2.28 -3.76
C VAL A 287 11.96 2.50 -2.28
N VAL A 288 10.74 2.85 -1.92
CA VAL A 288 10.31 3.03 -0.52
C VAL A 288 9.42 1.85 -0.12
N PHE A 289 9.66 1.26 1.05
CA PHE A 289 8.99 0.03 1.50
C PHE A 289 8.72 0.01 3.01
N ALA A 290 7.66 -0.68 3.46
CA ALA A 290 7.33 -0.88 4.88
C ALA A 290 6.35 -2.06 5.04
N LYS A 291 5.34 -1.93 5.93
CA LYS A 291 4.18 -2.83 6.08
C LYS A 291 4.56 -4.31 6.14
N ALA A 292 4.35 -5.05 5.04
CA ALA A 292 4.56 -6.48 4.93
C ALA A 292 5.99 -6.93 5.25
N LEU A 293 6.98 -6.01 5.23
CA LEU A 293 8.35 -6.29 5.66
C LEU A 293 8.40 -7.03 7.00
N THR A 294 7.53 -6.69 7.96
CA THR A 294 7.53 -7.34 9.29
C THR A 294 6.24 -8.11 9.57
N ASN A 295 5.41 -8.33 8.54
CA ASN A 295 4.07 -8.89 8.69
C ASN A 295 3.21 -8.15 9.76
N GLY A 296 3.45 -6.86 9.97
CA GLY A 296 2.79 -6.03 10.97
C GLY A 296 3.29 -6.18 12.41
N LEU A 297 4.25 -7.07 12.69
CA LEU A 297 4.68 -7.39 14.06
C LEU A 297 5.50 -6.29 14.74
N ASN A 298 6.29 -5.52 13.98
CA ASN A 298 7.10 -4.43 14.52
C ASN A 298 7.20 -3.28 13.51
N PRO A 299 7.09 -2.01 13.95
CA PRO A 299 7.26 -0.86 13.06
C PRO A 299 8.66 -0.83 12.43
N LEU A 300 8.74 -1.12 11.14
CA LEU A 300 9.94 -1.00 10.33
C LEU A 300 9.53 -0.64 8.91
N GLY A 301 10.25 0.32 8.34
CA GLY A 301 10.25 0.62 6.92
C GLY A 301 11.66 0.99 6.48
N GLY A 302 11.81 1.23 5.20
CA GLY A 302 13.03 1.80 4.67
C GLY A 302 12.87 2.30 3.26
N LEU A 303 13.99 2.71 2.71
CA LEU A 303 14.16 2.96 1.30
C LEU A 303 15.46 2.30 0.84
N TRP A 304 15.45 1.85 -0.41
CA TRP A 304 16.66 1.61 -1.17
C TRP A 304 16.83 2.75 -2.17
N ALA A 305 18.06 3.20 -2.38
CA ALA A 305 18.40 4.16 -3.42
C ALA A 305 19.71 3.78 -4.11
N ARG A 306 19.84 4.15 -5.38
CA ARG A 306 21.08 3.96 -6.15
C ARG A 306 22.29 4.52 -5.41
N GLU A 307 23.44 3.86 -5.55
CA GLU A 307 24.68 4.17 -4.81
C GLU A 307 25.07 5.65 -4.92
N GLU A 308 24.97 6.24 -6.11
CA GLU A 308 25.29 7.65 -6.38
C GLU A 308 24.38 8.65 -5.63
N LEU A 309 23.21 8.22 -5.14
CA LEU A 309 22.26 9.08 -4.42
C LEU A 309 22.44 9.04 -2.90
N ILE A 310 22.92 7.91 -2.35
CA ILE A 310 22.84 7.61 -0.91
C ILE A 310 24.17 7.20 -0.26
N ASN A 311 25.25 7.08 -1.04
CA ASN A 311 26.56 6.76 -0.46
C ASN A 311 26.96 7.79 0.63
N PRO A 312 27.83 7.41 1.59
CA PRO A 312 28.17 8.28 2.72
C PRO A 312 28.82 9.62 2.36
N GLN A 313 29.34 9.79 1.14
CA GLN A 313 29.89 11.06 0.67
C GLN A 313 28.80 12.01 0.19
N VAL A 314 27.73 11.48 -0.43
CA VAL A 314 26.59 12.26 -0.95
C VAL A 314 25.52 12.47 0.12
N PHE A 315 25.19 11.44 0.90
CA PHE A 315 24.20 11.48 1.97
C PHE A 315 24.83 11.07 3.32
N PRO A 316 25.55 12.00 3.97
CA PRO A 316 26.42 11.68 5.10
C PRO A 316 25.67 11.37 6.39
N VAL A 317 26.43 10.93 7.39
CA VAL A 317 25.92 10.71 8.75
C VAL A 317 25.21 11.96 9.28
N GLY A 318 24.05 11.78 9.90
CA GLY A 318 23.24 12.87 10.42
C GLY A 318 22.23 13.49 9.44
N SER A 319 22.20 13.06 8.17
CA SER A 319 21.18 13.53 7.21
C SER A 319 19.74 13.20 7.63
N THR A 320 19.54 12.06 8.30
CA THR A 320 18.27 11.64 8.90
C THR A 320 18.52 10.89 10.21
N HIS A 321 17.50 10.84 11.08
CA HIS A 321 17.58 10.10 12.33
C HIS A 321 16.19 9.73 12.86
N SER A 322 16.10 8.58 13.51
CA SER A 322 14.98 8.19 14.37
C SER A 322 15.51 7.25 15.45
N THR A 323 15.02 7.42 16.68
CA THR A 323 15.44 6.64 17.86
C THR A 323 15.23 5.14 17.65
N PHE A 324 14.10 4.75 17.03
CA PHE A 324 13.72 3.35 16.83
C PHE A 324 14.05 2.81 15.43
N ALA A 325 14.74 3.59 14.59
CA ALA A 325 15.16 3.12 13.27
C ALA A 325 16.04 1.87 13.38
N SER A 326 15.80 0.89 12.49
CA SER A 326 16.52 -0.40 12.48
C SER A 326 16.42 -1.19 13.79
N ASN A 327 15.27 -1.17 14.49
CA ASN A 327 15.09 -1.93 15.72
C ASN A 327 15.40 -3.44 15.49
N PRO A 328 16.18 -4.10 16.38
CA PRO A 328 16.50 -5.52 16.25
C PRO A 328 15.27 -6.43 16.04
N LEU A 329 14.17 -6.16 16.74
CA LEU A 329 12.91 -6.90 16.61
C LEU A 329 12.38 -6.87 15.17
N GLY A 330 12.26 -5.67 14.59
CA GLY A 330 11.79 -5.51 13.22
C GLY A 330 12.75 -6.08 12.19
N THR A 331 14.06 -5.85 12.35
CA THR A 331 15.06 -6.33 11.37
C THR A 331 15.20 -7.85 11.36
N ALA A 332 15.07 -8.52 12.52
CA ALA A 332 15.08 -9.98 12.60
C ALA A 332 13.87 -10.59 11.87
N VAL A 333 12.66 -10.05 12.11
CA VAL A 333 11.45 -10.49 11.42
C VAL A 333 11.53 -10.19 9.92
N GLY A 334 12.02 -9.00 9.53
CA GLY A 334 12.20 -8.63 8.13
C GLY A 334 13.17 -9.54 7.38
N LEU A 335 14.25 -9.96 8.04
CA LEU A 335 15.18 -10.93 7.48
C LEU A 335 14.51 -12.30 7.29
N GLU A 336 13.70 -12.74 8.26
CA GLU A 336 12.96 -14.00 8.14
C GLU A 336 11.90 -13.94 7.02
N VAL A 337 11.23 -12.81 6.82
CA VAL A 337 10.31 -12.60 5.69
C VAL A 337 11.05 -12.74 4.36
N LEU A 338 12.23 -12.12 4.21
CA LEU A 338 13.02 -12.28 2.98
C LEU A 338 13.52 -13.71 2.78
N LYS A 339 13.86 -14.41 3.87
CA LYS A 339 14.21 -15.83 3.82
C LYS A 339 13.04 -16.70 3.38
N MET A 340 11.85 -16.51 3.97
CA MET A 340 10.62 -17.20 3.56
C MET A 340 10.34 -17.02 2.07
N THR A 341 10.46 -15.78 1.57
CA THR A 341 10.22 -15.46 0.17
C THR A 341 11.30 -15.96 -0.79
N SER A 342 12.46 -16.38 -0.27
CA SER A 342 13.49 -17.06 -1.05
C SER A 342 13.31 -18.58 -1.12
N GLU A 343 12.61 -19.17 -0.14
CA GLU A 343 12.37 -20.62 -0.02
C GLU A 343 11.10 -21.07 -0.76
N THR A 344 10.18 -20.15 -1.04
CA THR A 344 8.89 -20.42 -1.68
C THR A 344 8.76 -19.57 -2.94
N ASP A 345 8.22 -20.14 -4.01
CA ASP A 345 7.90 -19.40 -5.24
C ASP A 345 6.62 -18.57 -5.06
N TYR A 346 6.77 -17.41 -4.41
CA TYR A 346 5.67 -16.47 -4.20
C TYR A 346 5.21 -15.82 -5.49
N GLU A 347 6.05 -15.74 -6.53
CA GLU A 347 5.62 -15.21 -7.82
C GLU A 347 4.52 -16.10 -8.39
N LYS A 348 4.78 -17.40 -8.48
CA LYS A 348 3.79 -18.37 -8.95
C LYS A 348 2.58 -18.45 -8.04
N MET A 349 2.80 -18.63 -6.73
CA MET A 349 1.72 -18.84 -5.75
C MET A 349 0.72 -17.68 -5.75
N VAL A 350 1.21 -16.44 -5.68
CA VAL A 350 0.33 -15.26 -5.62
C VAL A 350 -0.41 -15.05 -6.94
N MET A 351 0.26 -15.29 -8.08
CA MET A 351 -0.39 -15.16 -9.38
C MET A 351 -1.49 -16.21 -9.59
N GLU A 352 -1.27 -17.45 -9.17
CA GLU A 352 -2.26 -18.53 -9.27
C GLU A 352 -3.47 -18.28 -8.33
N SER A 353 -3.23 -17.93 -7.07
CA SER A 353 -4.31 -17.61 -6.12
C SER A 353 -5.07 -16.35 -6.53
N GLY A 354 -4.36 -15.33 -7.01
CA GLY A 354 -4.96 -14.09 -7.52
C GLY A 354 -5.88 -14.34 -8.71
N ALA A 355 -5.44 -15.14 -9.68
CA ALA A 355 -6.25 -15.52 -10.83
C ALA A 355 -7.54 -16.26 -10.42
N TYR A 356 -7.44 -17.20 -9.49
CA TYR A 356 -8.59 -17.95 -8.98
C TYR A 356 -9.60 -17.02 -8.27
N PHE A 357 -9.11 -16.12 -7.41
CA PHE A 357 -10.00 -15.18 -6.72
C PHE A 357 -10.64 -14.18 -7.69
N LEU A 358 -9.88 -13.65 -8.67
CA LEU A 358 -10.43 -12.76 -9.69
C LEU A 358 -11.49 -13.44 -10.55
N GLU A 359 -11.35 -14.74 -10.86
CA GLU A 359 -12.39 -15.52 -11.53
C GLU A 359 -13.69 -15.55 -10.71
N GLY A 360 -13.58 -15.81 -9.41
CA GLY A 360 -14.71 -15.73 -8.48
C GLY A 360 -15.37 -14.35 -8.48
N LEU A 361 -14.59 -13.26 -8.39
CA LEU A 361 -15.12 -11.89 -8.45
C LEU A 361 -15.84 -11.60 -9.77
N LYS A 362 -15.36 -12.13 -10.90
CA LYS A 362 -16.02 -12.00 -12.21
C LYS A 362 -17.36 -12.72 -12.27
N THR A 363 -17.58 -13.75 -11.44
CA THR A 363 -18.91 -14.37 -11.33
C THR A 363 -19.89 -13.43 -10.64
N LEU A 364 -19.44 -12.69 -9.62
CA LEU A 364 -20.26 -11.69 -8.92
C LEU A 364 -20.54 -10.50 -9.83
N GLU A 365 -19.55 -10.03 -10.59
CA GLU A 365 -19.70 -8.96 -11.59
C GLU A 365 -20.82 -9.27 -12.59
N LYS A 366 -20.89 -10.51 -13.09
CA LYS A 366 -21.97 -10.95 -13.99
C LYS A 366 -23.34 -11.01 -13.32
N LYS A 367 -23.38 -11.26 -12.01
CA LYS A 367 -24.61 -11.46 -11.23
C LYS A 367 -25.20 -10.14 -10.74
N HIS A 368 -24.36 -9.18 -10.38
CA HIS A 368 -24.76 -7.90 -9.78
C HIS A 368 -24.36 -6.73 -10.67
N LYS A 369 -25.35 -6.06 -11.26
CA LYS A 369 -25.14 -4.89 -12.13
C LYS A 369 -24.45 -3.72 -11.43
N GLU A 370 -24.53 -3.69 -10.11
CA GLU A 370 -23.87 -2.71 -9.26
C GLU A 370 -22.35 -2.94 -9.14
N ILE A 371 -21.81 -4.06 -9.63
CA ILE A 371 -20.37 -4.23 -9.77
C ILE A 371 -20.00 -3.76 -11.17
N GLY A 372 -19.38 -2.58 -11.26
CA GLY A 372 -19.02 -1.97 -12.53
C GLY A 372 -17.78 -2.58 -13.18
N GLU A 373 -16.77 -2.88 -12.37
CA GLU A 373 -15.56 -3.59 -12.80
C GLU A 373 -14.94 -4.36 -11.64
N VAL A 374 -14.49 -5.58 -11.92
CA VAL A 374 -13.50 -6.29 -11.10
C VAL A 374 -12.19 -6.43 -11.86
N ASP A 375 -11.09 -6.11 -11.19
CA ASP A 375 -9.75 -6.15 -11.77
C ASP A 375 -8.71 -6.41 -10.68
N GLY A 376 -7.45 -6.61 -11.07
CA GLY A 376 -6.35 -6.69 -10.14
C GLY A 376 -5.11 -7.38 -10.69
N LEU A 377 -4.06 -7.39 -9.88
CA LEU A 377 -2.77 -8.03 -10.20
C LEU A 377 -2.26 -8.80 -8.98
N GLY A 378 -2.00 -10.10 -9.16
CA GLY A 378 -1.71 -10.99 -8.04
C GLY A 378 -2.87 -11.00 -7.04
N LEU A 379 -2.57 -10.82 -5.76
CA LEU A 379 -3.57 -10.69 -4.69
C LEU A 379 -3.80 -9.22 -4.28
N ALA A 380 -3.55 -8.26 -5.17
CA ALA A 380 -4.11 -6.92 -5.10
C ALA A 380 -5.30 -6.84 -6.07
N LEU A 381 -6.49 -7.14 -5.56
CA LEU A 381 -7.72 -7.19 -6.36
C LEU A 381 -8.67 -6.06 -5.96
N ARG A 382 -9.69 -5.81 -6.78
CA ARG A 382 -10.69 -4.79 -6.53
C ARG A 382 -12.06 -5.15 -7.10
N ALA A 383 -13.09 -4.57 -6.51
CA ALA A 383 -14.44 -4.48 -7.07
C ALA A 383 -14.93 -3.04 -6.95
N GLU A 384 -15.17 -2.38 -8.08
CA GLU A 384 -15.75 -1.04 -8.11
C GLU A 384 -17.27 -1.11 -8.10
N ILE A 385 -17.87 -0.56 -7.05
CA ILE A 385 -19.31 -0.61 -6.83
C ILE A 385 -19.96 0.68 -7.34
N CYS A 386 -20.99 0.50 -8.14
CA CYS A 386 -21.70 1.50 -8.91
C CYS A 386 -23.21 1.41 -8.64
N THR A 387 -23.97 2.31 -9.24
CA THR A 387 -25.42 2.15 -9.37
C THR A 387 -25.70 1.06 -10.43
N GLU A 388 -26.96 0.75 -10.67
CA GLU A 388 -27.36 -0.28 -11.64
C GLU A 388 -26.91 0.00 -13.10
N ASP A 389 -26.43 1.21 -13.39
CA ASP A 389 -25.84 1.55 -14.69
C ASP A 389 -24.44 0.96 -14.90
N GLY A 390 -23.86 0.34 -13.86
CA GLY A 390 -22.54 -0.28 -13.88
C GLY A 390 -21.38 0.71 -13.95
N PHE A 391 -21.61 2.02 -13.77
CA PHE A 391 -20.57 3.04 -13.94
C PHE A 391 -20.62 4.18 -12.91
N THR A 392 -21.80 4.71 -12.59
CA THR A 392 -21.93 5.81 -11.63
C THR A 392 -21.59 5.30 -10.23
N ALA A 393 -20.59 5.90 -9.57
CA ALA A 393 -20.12 5.44 -8.26
C ALA A 393 -21.23 5.42 -7.19
N ASN A 394 -21.30 4.34 -6.40
CA ASN A 394 -22.31 4.20 -5.34
C ASN A 394 -21.68 3.95 -3.96
N LYS A 395 -21.25 5.05 -3.32
CA LYS A 395 -20.66 5.00 -1.97
C LYS A 395 -21.63 4.45 -0.92
N ALA A 396 -22.91 4.82 -0.97
CA ALA A 396 -23.89 4.42 0.03
C ALA A 396 -24.08 2.90 0.08
N LEU A 397 -24.11 2.26 -1.09
CA LEU A 397 -24.15 0.80 -1.17
C LEU A 397 -22.91 0.18 -0.53
N VAL A 398 -21.71 0.69 -0.84
CA VAL A 398 -20.46 0.19 -0.27
C VAL A 398 -20.36 0.38 1.24
N ASP A 399 -20.80 1.51 1.77
CA ASP A 399 -20.83 1.73 3.22
C ASP A 399 -21.75 0.71 3.89
N LYS A 400 -22.95 0.49 3.33
CA LYS A 400 -23.91 -0.49 3.84
C LYS A 400 -23.39 -1.93 3.76
N MET A 401 -22.67 -2.23 2.69
CA MET A 401 -21.95 -3.48 2.48
C MET A 401 -20.93 -3.72 3.62
N VAL A 402 -20.15 -2.72 4.02
CA VAL A 402 -19.21 -2.80 5.15
C VAL A 402 -19.94 -3.02 6.49
N ASP A 403 -21.02 -2.27 6.75
CA ASP A 403 -21.82 -2.44 7.98
C ASP A 403 -22.33 -3.88 8.13
N ILE A 404 -22.85 -4.45 7.05
CA ILE A 404 -23.34 -5.84 7.02
C ILE A 404 -22.18 -6.82 7.23
N GLY A 405 -21.02 -6.62 6.58
CA GLY A 405 -19.84 -7.44 6.78
C GLY A 405 -19.39 -7.46 8.26
N MET A 406 -19.42 -6.32 8.93
CA MET A 406 -19.01 -6.16 10.31
C MET A 406 -20.05 -6.58 11.36
N SER A 407 -21.31 -6.81 10.96
CA SER A 407 -22.35 -7.35 11.85
C SER A 407 -22.04 -8.76 12.36
N GLY A 408 -21.29 -9.54 11.57
CA GLY A 408 -20.98 -10.92 11.89
C GLY A 408 -22.15 -11.90 11.68
N ASP A 409 -23.15 -11.53 10.89
CA ASP A 409 -24.38 -12.32 10.70
C ASP A 409 -24.52 -12.88 9.27
N LEU A 410 -23.44 -12.87 8.49
CA LEU A 410 -23.38 -13.59 7.22
C LEU A 410 -23.28 -15.09 7.47
N ASP A 411 -23.78 -15.90 6.54
CA ASP A 411 -23.80 -17.35 6.68
C ASP A 411 -22.71 -18.01 5.85
N TRP A 412 -21.99 -18.96 6.43
CA TRP A 412 -21.15 -19.87 5.66
C TRP A 412 -21.25 -21.27 6.25
N ASN A 413 -21.78 -22.22 5.48
CA ASN A 413 -22.03 -23.59 5.92
C ASN A 413 -22.81 -23.66 7.26
N GLY A 414 -23.82 -22.81 7.44
CA GLY A 414 -24.66 -22.76 8.64
C GLY A 414 -24.00 -22.12 9.86
N LYS A 415 -22.82 -21.51 9.71
CA LYS A 415 -22.17 -20.73 10.78
C LYS A 415 -22.28 -19.23 10.49
N LYS A 416 -22.56 -18.46 11.55
CA LYS A 416 -22.55 -16.99 11.48
C LYS A 416 -21.14 -16.44 11.61
N MET A 417 -20.79 -15.54 10.71
CA MET A 417 -19.48 -14.90 10.67
C MET A 417 -19.55 -13.53 10.00
N GLY A 418 -18.46 -12.77 10.11
CA GLY A 418 -18.32 -11.49 9.45
C GLY A 418 -17.28 -11.49 8.33
N LEU A 419 -17.18 -10.35 7.67
CA LEU A 419 -16.25 -10.07 6.59
C LEU A 419 -15.64 -8.69 6.80
N VAL A 420 -14.31 -8.61 6.80
CA VAL A 420 -13.58 -7.34 6.91
C VAL A 420 -13.19 -6.87 5.51
N LEU A 421 -13.63 -5.66 5.18
CA LEU A 421 -13.42 -4.98 3.91
C LEU A 421 -12.78 -3.60 4.15
N ASP A 422 -12.03 -3.10 3.17
CA ASP A 422 -11.54 -1.73 3.13
C ASP A 422 -12.00 -1.04 1.84
N ILE A 423 -12.23 0.27 1.96
CA ILE A 423 -12.83 1.09 0.91
C ILE A 423 -11.84 2.14 0.39
N GLY A 424 -11.36 1.87 -0.81
CA GLY A 424 -10.53 2.75 -1.62
C GLY A 424 -11.32 3.53 -2.66
N GLY A 425 -10.60 4.03 -3.66
CA GLY A 425 -11.21 4.68 -4.82
C GLY A 425 -11.37 6.19 -4.66
N TYR A 426 -11.46 6.86 -5.82
CA TYR A 426 -11.61 8.32 -5.92
C TYR A 426 -12.95 8.78 -5.34
N TYR A 427 -13.99 7.97 -5.48
CA TYR A 427 -15.34 8.24 -5.00
C TYR A 427 -15.73 7.43 -3.75
N LYS A 428 -14.75 6.74 -3.13
CA LYS A 428 -14.97 5.87 -1.96
C LYS A 428 -16.02 4.78 -2.20
N ASN A 429 -15.92 4.14 -3.36
CA ASN A 429 -16.84 3.13 -3.84
C ASN A 429 -16.13 1.86 -4.34
N VAL A 430 -14.84 1.69 -4.03
CA VAL A 430 -14.05 0.53 -4.48
C VAL A 430 -13.72 -0.31 -3.27
N ILE A 431 -14.17 -1.56 -3.25
CA ILE A 431 -13.68 -2.55 -2.31
C ILE A 431 -12.32 -3.00 -2.83
N THR A 432 -11.26 -2.74 -2.08
CA THR A 432 -9.93 -3.27 -2.38
C THR A 432 -9.78 -4.61 -1.69
N PHE A 433 -9.07 -5.59 -2.24
CA PHE A 433 -8.82 -6.87 -1.59
C PHE A 433 -7.32 -7.13 -1.53
N ALA A 434 -6.80 -7.31 -0.32
CA ALA A 434 -5.43 -7.70 -0.01
C ALA A 434 -5.42 -8.86 1.01
N PRO A 435 -5.98 -10.03 0.66
CA PRO A 435 -6.02 -11.18 1.56
C PRO A 435 -4.62 -11.71 1.90
N SER A 436 -4.53 -12.67 2.81
CA SER A 436 -3.27 -13.38 3.06
C SER A 436 -2.69 -13.93 1.75
N LEU A 437 -1.38 -13.86 1.56
CA LEU A 437 -0.70 -14.51 0.44
C LEU A 437 -0.80 -16.03 0.52
N HIS A 438 -1.14 -16.56 1.70
CA HIS A 438 -1.42 -17.97 1.96
C HIS A 438 -2.91 -18.29 1.99
N ILE A 439 -3.77 -17.37 1.53
CA ILE A 439 -5.22 -17.63 1.46
C ILE A 439 -5.50 -18.89 0.64
N SER A 440 -6.29 -19.79 1.22
CA SER A 440 -6.68 -21.06 0.61
C SER A 440 -7.82 -20.86 -0.40
N ARG A 441 -8.00 -21.84 -1.31
CA ARG A 441 -9.15 -21.85 -2.22
C ARG A 441 -10.49 -21.85 -1.47
N GLN A 442 -10.58 -22.57 -0.35
CA GLN A 442 -11.79 -22.60 0.46
C GLN A 442 -12.11 -21.23 1.07
N GLU A 443 -11.11 -20.50 1.57
CA GLU A 443 -11.30 -19.13 2.07
C GLU A 443 -11.67 -18.15 0.94
N ILE A 444 -11.14 -18.36 -0.27
CA ILE A 444 -11.56 -17.60 -1.45
C ILE A 444 -13.03 -17.88 -1.78
N ASP A 445 -13.44 -19.15 -1.86
CA ASP A 445 -14.82 -19.55 -2.16
C ASP A 445 -15.79 -18.98 -1.12
N GLN A 446 -15.40 -19.06 0.16
CA GLN A 446 -16.12 -18.43 1.27
C GLN A 446 -16.23 -16.92 1.08
N GLY A 447 -15.12 -16.23 0.75
CA GLY A 447 -15.14 -14.79 0.49
C GLY A 447 -16.12 -14.40 -0.62
N ILE A 448 -16.17 -15.18 -1.71
CA ILE A 448 -17.10 -14.95 -2.83
C ILE A 448 -18.56 -15.10 -2.39
N GLU A 449 -18.89 -16.16 -1.64
CA GLU A 449 -20.26 -16.36 -1.14
C GLU A 449 -20.69 -15.28 -0.15
N LEU A 450 -19.78 -14.88 0.75
CA LEU A 450 -20.04 -13.81 1.72
C LEU A 450 -20.25 -12.47 1.01
N LEU A 451 -19.45 -12.15 -0.02
CA LEU A 451 -19.61 -10.95 -0.83
C LEU A 451 -20.97 -10.92 -1.57
N ASP A 452 -21.41 -12.08 -2.10
CA ASP A 452 -22.71 -12.23 -2.76
C ASP A 452 -23.88 -11.95 -1.81
N GLN A 453 -23.84 -12.52 -0.60
CA GLN A 453 -24.85 -12.25 0.43
C GLN A 453 -24.87 -10.77 0.81
N LEU A 454 -23.67 -10.19 0.96
CA LEU A 454 -23.47 -8.85 1.45
C LEU A 454 -24.00 -7.80 0.46
N ILE A 455 -23.71 -7.91 -0.85
CA ILE A 455 -24.30 -7.02 -1.87
C ILE A 455 -25.82 -7.23 -2.01
N THR A 456 -26.30 -8.48 -1.94
CA THR A 456 -27.73 -8.80 -2.03
C THR A 456 -28.53 -8.19 -0.87
N ARG A 457 -27.98 -8.24 0.34
CA ARG A 457 -28.60 -7.64 1.53
C ARG A 457 -28.53 -6.12 1.49
N ALA A 458 -27.38 -5.55 1.15
CA ALA A 458 -27.19 -4.10 1.11
C ALA A 458 -28.19 -3.43 0.15
N LYS A 459 -28.47 -4.05 -1.01
CA LYS A 459 -29.50 -3.60 -1.96
C LYS A 459 -30.93 -3.60 -1.44
N LYS A 460 -31.25 -4.45 -0.46
CA LYS A 460 -32.60 -4.56 0.12
C LYS A 460 -32.80 -3.59 1.28
N GLU A 461 -31.72 -3.22 1.95
CA GLU A 461 -31.73 -2.36 3.13
C GLU A 461 -31.55 -0.87 2.77
N LEU A 462 -31.27 -0.55 1.50
CA LEU A 462 -31.26 0.80 0.91
C LEU A 462 -32.48 0.98 0.02
#